data_AF-A0A925C3J4-F1
#
_entry.id   AF-A0A925C3J4-F1
#
_cell.length_a   1.000
_cell.length_b   1.000
_cell.length_c   1.000
_cell.angle_alpha   90.00
_cell.angle_beta   90.00
_cell.angle_gamma   90.00
#
_symmetry.space_group_name_H-M   'P 1'
#
loop_
_entity.id
_entity.type
_entity.pdbx_description
1 polymer ?
#
loop_
_entity_poly.entity_id
_entity_poly.type
_entity_poly.pdbx_seq_one_letter_code
_entity_poly.pdbx_strand_id
1 'polypeptide(L)'
;NVSTSLRELLSWNLIRRVHAMGDRRDFYEAEADMFEMVRRIAMGRKSREIDPALAVLRSCVAEAKSDAAVPVSVRKRLTAMLEFTETVDRSFGEIMRLPAPTLMGLIRMGGAIARFAGRKTSKKQPRATRSA
;
A
#
# COMPACT_ATOMS: atom_id res chain seq x y z
N ASN A 1 27.37 1.33 11.54
CA ASN A 1 26.20 0.53 11.10
C ASN A 1 25.07 0.55 12.13
N VAL A 2 25.28 0.11 13.37
CA VAL A 2 24.24 0.03 14.43
C VAL A 2 23.48 1.35 14.65
N SER A 3 24.18 2.48 14.76
CA SER A 3 23.53 3.81 14.93
C SER A 3 22.58 4.17 13.79
N THR A 4 22.93 3.81 12.55
CA THR A 4 22.08 4.06 11.37
C THR A 4 20.83 3.18 11.41
N SER A 5 20.98 1.89 11.67
CA SER A 5 19.85 0.96 11.78
C SER A 5 18.89 1.35 12.91
N LEU A 6 19.41 1.76 14.07
CA LEU A 6 18.56 2.25 15.18
C LEU A 6 17.79 3.52 14.79
N ARG A 7 18.42 4.46 14.08
CA ARG A 7 17.76 5.68 13.61
C ARG A 7 16.66 5.36 12.60
N GLU A 8 16.89 4.42 11.70
CA GLU A 8 15.89 3.96 10.75
C GLU A 8 14.71 3.32 11.47
N LEU A 9 14.96 2.37 12.37
CA LEU A 9 13.90 1.72 13.14
C LEU A 9 13.08 2.71 13.97
N LEU A 10 13.71 3.72 14.58
CA LEU A 10 13.00 4.82 15.24
C LEU A 10 12.14 5.62 14.25
N SER A 11 12.67 5.94 13.07
CA SER A 11 11.94 6.71 12.05
C SER A 11 10.71 5.98 11.49
N TRP A 12 10.70 4.65 11.58
CA TRP A 12 9.57 3.80 11.24
C TRP A 12 8.67 3.48 12.44
N ASN A 13 9.00 4.02 13.63
CA ASN A 13 8.35 3.69 14.91
C ASN A 13 8.38 2.18 15.23
N LEU A 14 9.39 1.43 14.77
CA LEU A 14 9.51 -0.01 15.04
C LEU A 14 10.22 -0.31 16.37
N ILE A 15 10.91 0.69 16.92
CA ILE A 15 11.48 0.65 18.26
C ILE A 15 11.15 1.96 18.98
N ARG A 16 11.18 1.95 20.31
CA ARG A 16 11.10 3.14 21.16
C ARG A 16 12.27 3.20 22.12
N ARG A 17 12.66 4.41 22.53
CA ARG A 17 13.64 4.61 23.60
C ARG A 17 12.97 4.39 24.95
N VAL A 18 13.66 3.66 25.83
CA VAL A 18 13.26 3.44 27.22
C VAL A 18 14.40 3.87 28.14
N HIS A 19 14.07 4.47 29.27
CA HIS A 19 15.05 4.89 30.26
C HIS A 19 15.28 3.77 31.27
N ALA A 20 16.54 3.38 31.47
CA ALA A 20 16.92 2.53 32.59
C ALA A 20 17.40 3.42 33.74
N MET A 21 16.80 3.28 34.92
CA MET A 21 17.14 4.10 36.09
C MET A 21 18.63 3.90 36.46
N GLY A 22 19.36 5.01 36.62
CA GLY A 22 20.77 5.00 37.01
C GLY A 22 21.78 4.75 35.88
N ASP A 23 21.33 4.52 34.65
CA ASP A 23 22.20 4.36 33.48
C ASP A 23 22.06 5.56 32.53
N ARG A 24 23.19 6.01 31.96
CA ARG A 24 23.24 7.11 30.98
C ARG A 24 23.12 6.62 29.53
N ARG A 25 23.07 5.30 29.32
CA ARG A 25 22.92 4.69 27.99
C ARG A 25 21.47 4.73 27.52
N ASP A 26 21.29 4.88 26.21
CA ASP A 26 19.98 4.68 25.57
C ASP A 26 19.65 3.19 25.52
N PHE A 27 18.48 2.82 26.03
CA PHE A 27 17.90 1.49 25.83
C PHE A 27 16.75 1.57 24.83
N TYR A 28 16.53 0.49 24.11
CA TYR A 28 15.51 0.40 23.06
C TYR A 28 14.64 -0.83 23.28
N GLU A 29 13.34 -0.66 23.06
CA GLU A 29 12.36 -1.74 23.08
C GLU A 29 11.70 -1.84 21.70
N ALA A 30 11.58 -3.06 21.17
CA ALA A 30 11.05 -3.31 19.85
C ALA A 30 9.53 -3.57 19.87
N GLU A 31 8.87 -3.24 18.76
CA GLU A 31 7.49 -3.68 18.53
C GLU A 31 7.45 -5.20 18.35
N ALA A 32 6.71 -5.89 19.22
CA ALA A 32 6.60 -7.35 19.24
C ALA A 32 5.34 -7.84 18.51
N ASP A 33 4.33 -7.00 18.35
CA ASP A 33 3.14 -7.34 17.59
C ASP A 33 3.41 -7.21 16.09
N MET A 34 3.33 -8.34 15.37
CA MET A 34 3.57 -8.40 13.93
C MET A 34 2.61 -7.49 13.15
N PHE A 35 1.33 -7.44 13.53
CA PHE A 35 0.35 -6.64 12.81
C PHE A 35 0.62 -5.16 13.01
N GLU A 36 0.99 -4.76 14.22
CA GLU A 36 1.36 -3.40 14.53
C GLU A 36 2.63 -2.99 13.78
N MET A 37 3.63 -3.85 13.71
CA MET A 37 4.82 -3.63 12.89
C MET A 37 4.44 -3.42 11.40
N VAL A 38 3.60 -4.29 10.83
CA VAL A 38 3.14 -4.14 9.44
C VAL A 38 2.34 -2.85 9.24
N ARG A 39 1.45 -2.49 10.17
CA ARG A 39 0.69 -1.22 10.11
C ARG A 39 1.62 -0.02 10.10
N ARG A 40 2.62 0.01 10.99
CA ARG A 40 3.58 1.12 11.07
C ARG A 40 4.39 1.27 9.79
N ILE A 41 4.87 0.16 9.22
CA ILE A 41 5.56 0.18 7.93
C ILE A 41 4.63 0.69 6.83
N ALA A 42 3.41 0.14 6.73
CA ALA A 42 2.46 0.52 5.71
C ALA A 42 2.07 2.01 5.78
N MET A 43 1.81 2.53 6.99
CA MET A 43 1.57 3.95 7.23
C MET A 43 2.76 4.82 6.87
N GLY A 44 3.98 4.39 7.24
CA GLY A 44 5.21 5.09 6.88
C GLY A 44 5.39 5.18 5.37
N ARG A 45 5.08 4.11 4.63
CA ARG A 45 5.14 4.10 3.16
C ARG A 45 4.08 5.00 2.54
N LYS A 46 2.84 4.95 3.03
CA LYS A 46 1.78 5.87 2.59
C LYS A 46 2.23 7.32 2.73
N SER A 47 2.71 7.69 3.92
CA SER A 47 3.15 9.06 4.22
C SER A 47 4.33 9.51 3.37
N ARG A 48 5.31 8.63 3.11
CA ARG A 48 6.54 8.98 2.37
C ARG A 48 6.38 8.92 0.85
N GLU A 49 5.53 8.05 0.34
CA GLU A 49 5.45 7.73 -1.10
C GLU A 49 4.09 8.10 -1.70
N ILE A 50 2.99 7.74 -1.04
CA ILE A 50 1.64 7.87 -1.61
C ILE A 50 1.08 9.27 -1.42
N ASP A 51 1.15 9.83 -0.21
CA ASP A 51 0.61 11.16 0.09
C ASP A 51 1.22 12.26 -0.80
N PRO A 52 2.56 12.29 -1.02
CA PRO A 52 3.16 13.27 -1.93
C PRO A 52 2.77 13.04 -3.39
N ALA A 53 2.72 11.78 -3.84
CA ALA A 53 2.32 11.46 -5.21
C ALA A 53 0.87 11.89 -5.49
N LEU A 54 -0.02 11.71 -4.52
CA LEU A 54 -1.42 12.08 -4.61
C LEU A 54 -1.59 13.60 -4.63
N ALA A 55 -0.80 14.35 -3.84
CA ALA A 55 -0.76 15.81 -3.92
C ALA A 55 -0.32 16.30 -5.31
N VAL A 56 0.75 15.72 -5.87
CA VAL A 56 1.23 16.05 -7.22
C VAL A 56 0.17 15.73 -8.28
N LEU A 57 -0.48 14.57 -8.22
CA LEU A 57 -1.53 14.20 -9.16
C LEU A 57 -2.71 15.17 -9.14
N ARG A 58 -3.12 15.64 -7.95
CA ARG A 58 -4.15 16.68 -7.83
C ARG A 58 -3.76 17.97 -8.54
N SER A 59 -2.52 18.44 -8.34
CA SER A 59 -2.01 19.62 -9.04
C SER A 59 -1.97 19.43 -10.55
N CYS A 60 -1.43 18.30 -11.04
CA CYS A 60 -1.39 18.01 -12.48
C CYS A 60 -2.79 17.96 -13.10
N VAL A 61 -3.78 17.38 -12.42
CA VAL A 61 -5.16 17.36 -12.91
C VAL A 61 -5.77 18.77 -12.93
N ALA A 62 -5.50 19.59 -11.92
CA ALA A 62 -5.98 20.97 -11.87
C ALA A 62 -5.39 21.83 -13.01
N GLU A 63 -4.07 21.77 -13.20
CA GLU A 63 -3.36 22.48 -14.27
C GLU A 63 -3.83 22.04 -15.66
N ALA A 64 -3.93 20.72 -15.89
CA ALA A 64 -4.39 20.18 -17.17
C ALA A 64 -5.84 20.55 -17.52
N LYS A 65 -6.69 20.80 -16.52
CA LYS A 65 -8.06 21.30 -16.72
C LYS A 65 -8.06 22.77 -17.16
N SER A 66 -7.12 23.57 -16.66
CA SER A 66 -7.00 25.00 -16.99
C SER A 66 -6.27 25.29 -18.29
N ASP A 67 -5.45 24.36 -18.79
CA ASP A 67 -4.66 24.54 -20.00
C ASP A 67 -5.36 23.96 -21.24
N ALA A 68 -5.77 24.83 -22.16
CA ALA A 68 -6.41 24.45 -23.42
C ALA A 68 -5.48 23.66 -24.36
N ALA A 69 -4.16 23.81 -24.24
CA ALA A 69 -3.18 23.10 -25.07
C ALA A 69 -3.07 21.61 -24.71
N VAL A 70 -3.47 21.21 -23.50
CA VAL A 70 -3.41 19.81 -23.07
C VAL A 70 -4.48 18.99 -23.80
N PRO A 71 -4.14 17.88 -24.49
CA PRO A 71 -5.14 17.05 -25.16
C PRO A 71 -6.17 16.44 -24.20
N VAL A 72 -7.42 16.29 -24.66
CA VAL A 72 -8.51 15.68 -23.87
C VAL A 72 -8.14 14.25 -23.41
N SER A 73 -7.43 13.49 -24.24
CA SER A 73 -6.95 12.14 -23.89
C SER A 73 -5.99 12.14 -22.70
N VAL A 74 -5.09 13.13 -22.62
CA VAL A 74 -4.14 13.30 -21.51
C VAL A 74 -4.88 13.68 -20.24
N ARG A 75 -5.81 14.65 -20.31
CA ARG A 75 -6.69 15.03 -19.19
C ARG A 75 -7.42 13.81 -18.61
N LYS A 76 -8.04 13.00 -19.47
CA LYS A 76 -8.75 11.77 -19.04
C LYS A 76 -7.82 10.80 -18.32
N ARG A 77 -6.59 10.63 -18.82
CA ARG A 77 -5.60 9.71 -18.23
C ARG A 77 -5.13 10.17 -16.86
N LEU A 78 -4.85 11.47 -16.69
CA LEU A 78 -4.48 12.06 -15.40
C LEU A 78 -5.61 11.94 -14.38
N THR A 79 -6.85 12.25 -14.78
CA THR A 79 -8.03 12.09 -13.92
C THR A 79 -8.22 10.64 -13.49
N ALA A 80 -8.12 9.68 -14.43
CA ALA A 80 -8.27 8.26 -14.10
C ALA A 80 -7.17 7.77 -13.14
N MET A 81 -5.93 8.25 -13.29
CA MET A 81 -4.85 7.94 -12.35
C MET A 81 -5.16 8.48 -10.96
N LEU A 82 -5.57 9.74 -10.84
CA LEU A 82 -5.93 10.35 -9.56
C LEU A 82 -7.08 9.59 -8.88
N GLU A 83 -8.16 9.33 -9.60
CA GLU A 83 -9.34 8.61 -9.06
C GLU A 83 -8.97 7.21 -8.57
N PHE A 84 -8.15 6.49 -9.33
CA PHE A 84 -7.65 5.18 -8.93
C PHE A 84 -6.82 5.28 -7.64
N THR A 85 -5.84 6.18 -7.59
CA THR A 85 -4.98 6.33 -6.42
C THR A 85 -5.76 6.78 -5.18
N GLU A 86 -6.72 7.70 -5.31
CA GLU A 86 -7.61 8.11 -4.21
C GLU A 86 -8.50 6.97 -3.72
N THR A 87 -8.97 6.11 -4.62
CA THR A 87 -9.75 4.93 -4.24
C THR A 87 -8.89 3.97 -3.43
N VAL A 88 -7.67 3.69 -3.88
CA VAL A 88 -6.72 2.83 -3.16
C VAL A 88 -6.37 3.45 -1.80
N ASP A 89 -6.13 4.75 -1.72
CA ASP A 89 -5.79 5.46 -0.48
C ASP A 89 -6.92 5.37 0.56
N ARG A 90 -8.17 5.56 0.11
CA ARG A 90 -9.34 5.42 0.96
C ARG A 90 -9.48 4.00 1.51
N SER A 91 -9.43 3.01 0.62
CA SER A 91 -9.51 1.59 1.01
C SER A 91 -8.37 1.19 1.93
N PHE A 92 -7.17 1.72 1.71
CA PHE A 92 -6.04 1.53 2.62
C PHE A 92 -6.37 2.03 4.03
N GLY A 93 -6.91 3.25 4.16
CA GLY A 93 -7.31 3.82 5.45
C GLY A 93 -8.42 3.03 6.16
N GLU A 94 -9.36 2.45 5.41
CA GLU A 94 -10.39 1.54 5.95
C GLU A 94 -9.76 0.24 6.47
N ILE A 95 -8.90 -0.39 5.67
CA ILE A 95 -8.22 -1.65 6.00
C ILE A 95 -7.31 -1.49 7.23
N MET A 96 -6.55 -0.40 7.34
CA MET A 96 -5.63 -0.17 8.45
C MET A 96 -6.33 0.02 9.80
N ARG A 97 -7.61 0.45 9.80
CA ARG A 97 -8.44 0.56 11.00
C ARG A 97 -9.01 -0.78 11.48
N LEU A 98 -8.92 -1.83 10.67
CA LEU A 98 -9.48 -3.13 11.03
C LEU A 98 -8.64 -3.81 12.13
N PRO A 99 -9.31 -4.49 13.09
CA PRO A 99 -8.65 -5.41 13.99
C PRO A 99 -7.90 -6.50 13.19
N ALA A 100 -6.77 -6.94 13.72
CA ALA A 100 -5.93 -7.96 13.08
C ALA A 100 -6.70 -9.25 12.71
N PRO A 101 -7.58 -9.80 13.56
CA PRO A 101 -8.36 -10.99 13.21
C PRO A 101 -9.26 -10.79 11.98
N THR A 102 -9.88 -9.61 11.88
CA THR A 102 -10.77 -9.26 10.77
C THR A 102 -9.99 -9.17 9.46
N LEU A 103 -8.84 -8.49 9.48
CA LEU A 103 -7.97 -8.38 8.30
C LEU A 103 -7.50 -9.76 7.82
N MET A 104 -7.11 -10.65 8.73
CA MET A 104 -6.73 -12.02 8.39
C MET A 104 -7.87 -12.83 7.78
N GLY A 105 -9.10 -12.63 8.28
CA GLY A 105 -10.30 -13.21 7.67
C GLY A 105 -10.45 -12.80 6.20
N LEU A 106 -10.31 -11.50 5.91
CA LEU A 106 -10.38 -10.97 4.56
C LEU A 106 -9.30 -11.54 3.63
N ILE A 107 -8.04 -11.59 4.10
CA ILE A 107 -6.92 -12.14 3.31
C ILE A 107 -7.19 -13.61 2.94
N ARG A 108 -7.65 -14.42 3.91
CA ARG A 108 -7.98 -15.85 3.67
C ARG A 108 -9.14 -16.00 2.68
N MET A 109 -10.16 -15.16 2.80
CA MET A 109 -11.32 -15.15 1.91
C MET A 109 -10.94 -14.77 0.47
N GLY A 110 -10.10 -13.74 0.29
CA GLY A 110 -9.60 -13.33 -1.02
C GLY A 110 -8.90 -14.47 -1.77
N GLY A 111 -8.06 -15.24 -1.07
CA GLY A 111 -7.42 -16.42 -1.64
C GLY A 111 -8.41 -17.51 -2.06
N ALA A 112 -9.51 -17.69 -1.33
CA ALA A 112 -10.55 -18.64 -1.70
C ALA A 112 -11.33 -18.20 -2.96
N ILE A 113 -11.68 -16.91 -3.05
CA ILE A 113 -12.37 -16.34 -4.20
C ILE A 113 -11.49 -16.44 -5.46
N ALA A 114 -10.20 -16.11 -5.36
CA ALA A 114 -9.26 -16.19 -6.49
C ALA A 114 -9.14 -17.61 -7.07
N ARG A 115 -9.06 -18.63 -6.20
CA ARG A 115 -9.04 -20.05 -6.62
C ARG A 115 -10.32 -20.47 -7.32
N PHE A 116 -11.46 -19.96 -6.86
CA PHE A 116 -12.77 -20.29 -7.44
C PHE A 116 -12.98 -19.58 -8.80
N ALA A 117 -12.57 -18.31 -8.91
CA ALA A 117 -12.62 -17.55 -10.15
C ALA A 117 -11.68 -18.14 -11.23
N GLY A 118 -10.46 -18.54 -10.85
CA GLY A 118 -9.50 -19.18 -11.75
C GLY A 118 -9.91 -20.58 -12.24
N ARG A 119 -10.83 -21.27 -11.55
CA ARG A 119 -11.39 -22.56 -12.02
C ARG A 119 -12.39 -22.40 -13.17
N LYS A 120 -13.01 -21.23 -13.34
CA LYS A 120 -14.02 -21.01 -14.40
C LYS A 120 -13.42 -20.66 -15.77
N THR A 121 -12.12 -20.38 -15.87
CA THR A 121 -11.47 -19.99 -17.14
C THR A 121 -10.83 -21.15 -17.91
N SER A 122 -10.87 -22.39 -17.39
CA SER A 122 -10.39 -23.58 -18.13
C SER A 122 -11.54 -24.33 -18.81
N LYS A 123 -12.00 -23.84 -19.97
CA LYS A 123 -12.81 -24.62 -20.92
C LYS A 123 -12.12 -24.64 -22.29
N LYS A 124 -11.38 -25.74 -22.50
CA LYS A 124 -10.81 -26.35 -23.73
C LYS A 124 -10.90 -25.58 -25.06
N GLN A 125 -9.73 -25.28 -25.65
CA GLN A 125 -9.54 -25.10 -27.09
C GLN A 125 -9.57 -26.48 -27.79
N PRO A 126 -10.37 -26.72 -28.85
CA PRO A 126 -10.30 -27.96 -29.62
C PRO A 126 -9.00 -27.99 -30.44
N ARG A 127 -8.27 -29.09 -30.36
CA ARG A 127 -7.05 -29.34 -31.13
C ARG A 127 -7.45 -29.58 -32.60
N ALA A 128 -7.13 -28.65 -33.49
CA ALA A 128 -7.37 -28.81 -34.93
C ALA A 128 -6.59 -30.03 -35.44
N THR A 129 -7.33 -31.00 -36.00
CA THR A 129 -6.80 -32.09 -36.80
C THR A 129 -6.20 -31.52 -38.08
N ARG A 130 -4.88 -31.66 -38.25
CA ARG A 130 -4.22 -31.55 -39.56
C ARG A 130 -4.50 -32.86 -40.30
N SER A 131 -5.35 -32.83 -41.32
CA SER A 131 -5.40 -33.87 -42.35
C SER A 131 -4.53 -33.45 -43.54
N ALA A 132 -3.90 -34.45 -44.14
CA ALA A 132 -3.00 -34.41 -45.30
C ALA A 132 -3.67 -33.88 -46.57
#